data_AF-A0A378A038-F1
#
_entry.id   AF-A0A378A038-F1
#
_cell.length_a   1.000
_cell.length_b   1.000
_cell.length_c   1.000
_cell.angle_alpha   90.00
_cell.angle_beta   90.00
_cell.angle_gamma   90.00
#
_symmetry.space_group_name_H-M   'P 1'
#
loop_
_entity.id
_entity.type
_entity.pdbx_description
1 polymer ?
#
loop_
_entity_poly.entity_id
_entity_poly.type
_entity_poly.pdbx_seq_one_letter_code
_entity_poly.pdbx_strand_id
1 'polypeptide(L)' 'MRVNHGLTPQDLKAYGINDVQDIVHNPSYDMLFQEELDPTWKATNVGY' A
#
# COMPACT_ATOMS: atom_id res chain seq x y z
N MET A 1 -21.96 3.49 4.49
CA MET A 1 -20.51 3.27 4.28
C MET A 1 -20.16 1.96 4.95
N ARG A 2 -19.52 1.02 4.24
CA ARG A 2 -19.12 -0.26 4.84
C ARG A 2 -18.00 0.05 5.84
N VAL A 3 -18.30 -0.11 7.13
CA VAL A 3 -17.31 -0.07 8.19
C VAL A 3 -16.52 -1.39 8.13
N ASN A 4 -15.47 -1.41 7.31
CA ASN A 4 -14.44 -2.44 7.45
C ASN A 4 -13.70 -2.09 8.74
N HIS A 5 -13.55 -3.06 9.66
CA HIS A 5 -12.74 -2.93 10.88
C HIS A 5 -11.22 -2.88 10.56
N GLY A 6 -10.83 -2.08 9.57
CA GLY A 6 -9.47 -1.94 9.09
C GLY A 6 -8.81 -0.65 9.57
N LEU A 7 -7.51 -0.57 9.35
CA LEU A 7 -6.68 0.60 9.61
C LEU A 7 -7.16 1.80 8.76
N THR A 8 -7.36 2.95 9.39
CA THR A 8 -7.79 4.18 8.71
C THR A 8 -6.61 5.14 8.51
N PRO A 9 -6.70 6.08 7.54
CA PRO A 9 -5.72 7.15 7.41
C PRO A 9 -5.54 7.99 8.68
N GLN A 10 -6.60 8.13 9.50
CA GLN A 10 -6.53 8.89 10.75
C GLN A 10 -5.69 8.18 11.81
N ASP A 11 -5.69 6.85 11.85
CA ASP A 11 -4.84 6.06 12.75
C ASP A 11 -3.35 6.27 12.43
N LEU A 12 -3.03 6.49 11.15
CA LEU A 12 -1.67 6.73 10.67
C LEU A 12 -1.14 8.14 11.01
N LYS A 13 -2.02 9.12 11.19
CA LYS A 13 -1.61 10.49 11.58
C LYS A 13 -0.95 10.54 12.95
N ALA A 14 -1.32 9.63 13.86
CA ALA A 14 -0.69 9.54 15.18
C ALA A 14 0.82 9.22 15.09
N TYR A 15 1.24 8.61 13.97
CA TYR A 15 2.64 8.30 13.65
C TYR A 15 3.29 9.34 12.73
N GLY A 16 2.62 10.46 12.45
CA GLY A 16 3.13 11.52 11.58
C GLY A 16 3.04 11.22 10.08
N ILE A 17 2.38 10.14 9.68
CA ILE A 17 2.13 9.83 8.28
C ILE A 17 0.90 10.61 7.83
N ASN A 18 1.12 11.57 6.92
CA ASN A 18 0.09 12.48 6.42
C ASN A 18 -0.24 12.17 4.94
N ASP A 19 -1.39 12.65 4.49
CA ASP A 19 -1.83 12.59 3.08
C ASP A 19 -1.87 11.17 2.46
N VAL A 20 -2.19 10.16 3.27
CA VAL A 20 -2.36 8.76 2.84
C VAL A 20 -3.44 8.69 1.75
N GLN A 21 -3.08 8.16 0.59
CA GLN A 21 -3.99 8.02 -0.56
C GLN A 21 -4.75 6.69 -0.55
N ASP A 22 -4.07 5.59 -0.21
CA ASP A 22 -4.66 4.25 -0.15
C ASP A 22 -4.00 3.41 0.95
N ILE A 23 -4.75 2.46 1.50
CA ILE A 23 -4.30 1.52 2.53
C ILE A 23 -4.74 0.11 2.15
N VAL A 24 -3.75 -0.74 1.85
CA VAL A 24 -3.96 -2.18 1.73
C VAL A 24 -3.60 -2.84 3.07
N HIS A 25 -4.59 -3.01 3.94
CA HIS A 25 -4.40 -3.63 5.25
C HIS A 25 -4.72 -5.13 5.21
N ASN A 26 -3.80 -5.95 5.72
CA ASN A 26 -3.88 -7.42 5.72
C ASN A 26 -4.13 -8.02 4.31
N PRO A 27 -3.24 -7.77 3.33
CA PRO A 27 -3.35 -8.35 2.00
C PRO A 27 -3.25 -9.88 2.06
N SER A 28 -3.89 -10.54 1.09
CA SER A 28 -3.69 -11.97 0.87
C SER A 28 -2.35 -12.25 0.20
N TYR A 29 -1.85 -13.49 0.31
CA TYR A 29 -0.62 -13.90 -0.39
C TYR A 29 -0.70 -13.75 -1.91
N ASP A 30 -1.86 -14.05 -2.51
CA ASP A 30 -2.05 -13.89 -3.96
C ASP A 30 -1.92 -12.43 -4.39
N MET A 31 -2.46 -11.49 -3.58
CA MET A 31 -2.32 -10.06 -3.84
C MET A 31 -0.86 -9.62 -3.74
N LEU A 32 -0.16 -10.03 -2.68
CA LEU A 32 1.27 -9.73 -2.51
C LEU A 32 2.08 -10.21 -3.71
N PHE A 33 1.87 -11.47 -4.12
CA PHE A 33 2.55 -12.07 -5.25
C PHE A 33 2.27 -11.32 -6.56
N GLN A 34 1.03 -10.89 -6.79
CA GLN A 34 0.67 -10.13 -7.98
C GLN A 34 1.34 -8.75 -8.00
N GLU A 35 1.31 -8.01 -6.90
CA GLU A 35 1.93 -6.69 -6.79
C GLU A 35 3.46 -6.75 -6.96
N GLU A 36 4.12 -7.78 -6.40
CA GLU A 36 5.57 -8.00 -6.56
C GLU A 36 5.99 -8.28 -8.01
N LEU A 37 5.08 -8.82 -8.83
CA LEU A 37 5.34 -9.14 -10.23
C LEU A 37 4.94 -8.03 -11.20
N ASP A 38 4.27 -6.97 -10.73
CA ASP A 38 3.79 -5.91 -11.59
C ASP A 38 4.97 -5.20 -12.28
N PRO A 39 5.07 -5.25 -13.63
CA PRO A 39 6.19 -4.68 -14.35
C PRO A 39 6.21 -3.15 -14.33
N THR A 40 5.10 -2.50 -13.96
CA THR A 40 5.01 -1.03 -13.83
C THR A 40 5.79 -0.50 -12.63
N TRP A 41 6.10 -1.37 -11.65
CA TRP A 41 6.93 -1.06 -10.48
C TRP A 41 8.44 -1.20 -10.76
N LYS A 42 8.85 -1.70 -11.93
CA LYS A 42 10.27 -1.95 -12.21
C LYS A 42 11.05 -0.64 -12.25
N ALA A 43 12.00 -0.55 -11.31
CA ALA A 43 12.98 0.51 -11.15
C ALA A 43 13.46 1.06 -12.50
N THR A 44 13.41 2.38 -12.66
CA THR A 44 14.20 3.09 -13.66
C THR A 44 15.64 2.58 -13.58
N ASN A 45 16.08 1.84 -14.60
CA ASN A 45 17.49 1.55 -14.83
C ASN A 45 18.22 2.90 -14.95
N VAL A 46 18.75 3.43 -13.85
CA VAL A 46 19.85 4.39 -13.91
C VAL A 46 21.06 3.58 -14.34
N GLY A 47 21.31 3.58 -15.64
CA GLY A 47 22.49 2.96 -16.23
C GLY A 47 23.76 3.46 -15.55
N TYR A 48 24.62 2.52 -15.18
CA TYR A 48 26.03 2.77 -14.88
C TYR A 48 26.79 3.02 -16.20
#